data_AF-A0A917BVD7-F1
#
_entry.id   AF-A0A917BVD7-F1
#
_cell.length_a   1.000
_cell.length_b   1.000
_cell.length_c   1.000
_cell.angle_alpha   90.00
_cell.angle_beta   90.00
_cell.angle_gamma   90.00
#
_symmetry.space_group_name_H-M   'P 1'
#
loop_
_entity.id
_entity.type
_entity.pdbx_description
1 polymer ?
#
loop_
_entity_poly.entity_id
_entity_poly.type
_entity_poly.pdbx_seq_one_letter_code
_entity_poly.pdbx_strand_id
1 'polypeptide(L)'
;MSGVDPKQAPNGAEDYAAYVAAMTGEMARIARGHGFRTLAYLLEIVRLEARSIGRTVPPNRGNIAKEPSVAGDHTHPPRPRSSGFSAVARERR
;
A
#
# COMPACT_ATOMS: atom_id res chain seq x y z
N MET A 1 -34.81 -19.09 3.54
CA MET A 1 -34.17 -17.84 4.01
C MET A 1 -32.69 -17.96 3.75
N SER A 2 -32.18 -17.35 2.67
CA SER A 2 -30.74 -17.38 2.35
C SER A 2 -29.99 -16.54 3.37
N GLY A 3 -29.19 -17.22 4.20
CA GLY A 3 -28.19 -16.57 5.04
C GLY A 3 -27.14 -15.95 4.14
N VAL A 4 -27.11 -14.62 4.10
CA VAL A 4 -26.00 -13.88 3.53
C VAL A 4 -24.95 -13.80 4.63
N ASP A 5 -23.87 -14.57 4.48
CA ASP A 5 -22.72 -14.50 5.37
C ASP A 5 -22.07 -13.10 5.27
N PRO A 6 -21.93 -12.32 6.35
CA PRO A 6 -21.36 -10.97 6.30
C PRO A 6 -19.83 -10.93 6.06
N LYS A 7 -19.24 -12.04 5.61
CA LYS A 7 -17.80 -12.20 5.34
C LYS A 7 -17.44 -12.28 3.85
N GLN A 8 -18.38 -11.97 2.96
CA GLN A 8 -18.18 -12.02 1.52
C GLN A 8 -17.84 -10.63 0.95
N ALA A 9 -16.67 -10.10 1.29
CA ALA A 9 -16.12 -8.92 0.62
C ALA A 9 -14.58 -8.92 0.64
N PRO A 10 -13.96 -9.50 -0.38
CA PRO A 10 -12.73 -8.89 -0.90
C PRO A 10 -12.84 -8.48 -2.39
N ASN A 11 -13.80 -9.02 -3.13
CA ASN A 11 -13.88 -8.93 -4.60
C ASN A 11 -14.89 -7.89 -5.12
N GLY A 12 -15.98 -7.61 -4.41
CA GLY A 12 -17.02 -6.70 -4.92
C GLY A 12 -16.56 -5.24 -5.11
N ALA A 13 -15.65 -4.75 -4.26
CA ALA A 13 -15.10 -3.40 -4.39
C ALA A 13 -14.12 -3.28 -5.56
N GLU A 14 -13.30 -4.31 -5.78
CA GLU A 14 -12.37 -4.38 -6.91
C GLU A 14 -13.11 -4.50 -8.24
N ASP A 15 -14.13 -5.36 -8.31
CA ASP A 15 -14.98 -5.53 -9.48
C ASP A 15 -15.75 -4.25 -9.82
N TYR A 16 -16.30 -3.59 -8.80
CA TYR A 16 -16.97 -2.30 -8.96
C TYR A 16 -16.00 -1.21 -9.45
N ALA A 17 -14.80 -1.15 -8.87
CA ALA A 17 -13.78 -0.19 -9.27
C ALA A 17 -13.29 -0.44 -10.72
N ALA A 18 -13.14 -1.70 -11.13
CA ALA A 18 -12.83 -2.07 -12.51
C ALA A 18 -13.94 -1.64 -13.48
N TYR A 19 -15.20 -1.85 -13.11
CA TYR A 19 -16.36 -1.41 -13.89
C TYR A 19 -16.38 0.12 -14.07
N VAL A 20 -16.21 0.88 -12.97
CA VAL A 20 -16.17 2.35 -13.02
C VAL A 20 -15.01 2.83 -13.90
N ALA A 21 -13.82 2.22 -13.80
CA ALA A 21 -12.66 2.58 -14.61
C ALA A 21 -12.85 2.31 -16.11
N ALA A 22 -13.59 1.26 -16.47
CA ALA A 22 -13.94 0.95 -17.86
C ALA A 22 -14.97 1.96 -18.40
N MET A 23 -16.08 2.15 -17.67
CA MET A 23 -17.17 3.03 -18.06
C MET A 23 -16.71 4.49 -18.25
N THR A 24 -15.98 5.02 -17.28
CA THR A 24 -15.48 6.40 -17.34
C THR A 24 -14.46 6.62 -18.45
N GLY A 25 -13.69 5.59 -18.83
CA GLY A 25 -12.79 5.62 -19.97
C GLY A 25 -13.51 5.79 -21.31
N GLU A 26 -14.58 5.03 -21.54
CA GLU A 26 -15.41 5.19 -22.75
C GLU A 26 -16.09 6.55 -22.78
N MET A 27 -16.64 7.02 -21.65
CA MET A 27 -17.24 8.35 -21.56
C MET A 27 -16.22 9.47 -21.84
N ALA A 28 -14.99 9.35 -21.34
CA ALA A 28 -13.92 10.33 -21.59
C ALA A 28 -13.55 10.36 -23.09
N ARG A 29 -13.58 9.21 -23.78
CA ARG A 29 -13.37 9.14 -25.24
C ARG A 29 -14.50 9.86 -26.00
N ILE A 30 -15.75 9.60 -25.64
CA ILE A 30 -16.92 10.25 -26.25
C ILE A 30 -16.88 11.77 -26.00
N ALA A 31 -16.64 12.20 -24.76
CA ALA A 31 -16.56 13.61 -24.38
C ALA A 31 -15.47 14.37 -25.17
N ARG A 32 -14.31 13.74 -25.41
CA ARG A 32 -13.27 14.31 -26.30
C ARG A 32 -13.75 14.46 -27.74
N GLY A 33 -14.44 13.45 -28.27
CA GLY A 33 -15.01 13.49 -29.61
C GLY A 33 -16.01 14.63 -29.82
N HIS A 34 -16.72 15.04 -28.77
CA HIS A 34 -17.69 16.14 -28.80
C HIS A 34 -17.14 17.49 -28.31
N GLY A 35 -15.84 17.61 -28.01
CA GLY A 35 -15.22 18.86 -27.59
C GLY A 35 -15.46 19.25 -26.11
N PHE A 36 -16.07 18.38 -25.30
CA PHE A 36 -16.25 18.59 -23.86
C PHE A 36 -14.96 18.31 -23.07
N ARG A 37 -13.94 19.13 -23.28
CA ARG A 37 -12.57 18.91 -22.76
C ARG A 37 -12.52 18.81 -21.24
N THR A 38 -13.21 19.71 -20.53
CA THR A 38 -13.24 19.71 -19.06
C THR A 38 -13.93 18.45 -18.51
N LEU A 39 -15.03 18.02 -19.13
CA LEU A 39 -15.72 16.79 -18.74
C LEU A 39 -14.85 15.56 -18.98
N ALA A 40 -14.18 15.49 -20.13
CA ALA A 40 -13.26 14.39 -20.43
C ALA A 40 -12.11 14.31 -19.41
N TYR A 41 -11.59 15.46 -18.99
CA TYR A 41 -10.55 15.53 -17.96
C TYR A 41 -11.05 15.00 -16.61
N LEU A 42 -12.23 15.42 -16.16
CA LEU A 42 -12.83 14.94 -14.91
C LEU A 42 -13.08 13.42 -14.95
N LEU A 43 -13.58 12.90 -16.07
CA LEU A 43 -13.79 11.46 -16.26
C LEU A 43 -12.48 10.67 -16.22
N GLU A 44 -11.39 11.22 -16.75
CA GLU A 44 -10.07 10.57 -16.67
C GLU A 44 -9.54 10.53 -15.23
N ILE A 45 -9.78 11.58 -14.44
CA ILE A 45 -9.45 11.56 -13.00
C ILE A 45 -10.21 10.44 -12.30
N VAL A 46 -11.53 10.36 -12.49
CA VAL A 46 -12.36 9.31 -11.85
C VAL A 46 -11.87 7.91 -12.24
N ARG A 47 -11.50 7.72 -13.51
CA ARG A 47 -10.90 6.46 -13.98
C ARG A 47 -9.61 6.10 -13.25
N LEU A 48 -8.72 7.08 -13.02
CA LEU A 48 -7.46 6.86 -12.30
C LEU A 48 -7.70 6.51 -10.83
N GLU A 49 -8.62 7.20 -10.16
CA GLU A 49 -9.00 6.90 -8.77
C GLU A 49 -9.60 5.50 -8.63
N ALA A 50 -10.49 5.11 -9.54
CA ALA A 50 -11.05 3.76 -9.55
C ALA A 50 -9.96 2.68 -9.73
N ARG A 51 -8.96 2.92 -10.59
CA ARG A 51 -7.82 2.01 -10.73
C ARG A 51 -6.93 1.94 -9.48
N SER A 52 -6.87 3.03 -8.71
CA SER A 52 -6.10 3.10 -7.46
C SER A 52 -6.70 2.20 -6.38
N ILE A 53 -8.04 2.20 -6.25
CA ILE A 53 -8.77 1.40 -5.25
C ILE A 53 -8.52 -0.11 -5.43
N GLY A 54 -8.46 -0.61 -6.67
CA GLY A 54 -8.14 -2.01 -6.93
C GLY A 54 -6.69 -2.42 -6.65
N ARG A 55 -5.80 -1.46 -6.34
CA ARG A 55 -4.37 -1.72 -6.07
C ARG A 55 -4.03 -1.67 -4.58
N THR A 56 -4.89 -1.10 -3.75
CA THR A 56 -4.61 -0.83 -2.33
C THR A 56 -4.97 -1.97 -1.38
N VAL A 57 -5.28 -3.18 -1.88
CA VAL A 57 -5.36 -4.39 -1.04
C VAL A 57 -3.94 -4.98 -0.91
N PRO A 58 -3.19 -4.72 0.18
CA PRO A 58 -1.96 -5.45 0.44
C PRO A 58 -2.30 -6.93 0.68
N PRO A 59 -1.49 -7.88 0.18
CA PRO A 59 -1.66 -9.28 0.53
C PRO A 59 -1.52 -9.41 2.05
N ASN A 60 -2.54 -10.00 2.68
CA ASN A 60 -2.59 -10.31 4.10
C ASN A 60 -1.34 -11.10 4.54
N ARG A 61 -0.34 -10.38 5.07
CA ARG A 61 0.93 -10.91 5.60
C ARG A 61 0.74 -11.47 7.02
N GLY A 62 -0.35 -12.20 7.25
CA GLY A 62 -0.82 -12.59 8.58
C GLY A 62 -0.22 -13.86 9.18
N ASN A 63 0.64 -14.62 8.47
CA ASN A 63 1.06 -15.96 8.91
C ASN A 63 2.59 -16.22 8.89
N ILE A 64 3.44 -15.21 9.15
CA ILE A 64 4.90 -15.44 9.22
C ILE A 64 5.51 -14.70 10.43
N ALA A 65 5.26 -15.20 11.65
CA ALA A 65 6.15 -15.02 12.80
C ALA A 65 5.66 -15.91 13.95
N LYS A 66 6.03 -17.20 13.92
CA LYS A 66 6.14 -17.98 15.14
C LYS A 66 7.61 -17.87 15.56
N GLU A 67 7.96 -16.80 16.26
CA GLU A 67 9.28 -16.70 16.90
C GLU A 67 9.38 -17.78 17.99
N PRO A 68 10.45 -18.59 18.04
CA PRO A 68 10.66 -19.48 19.16
C PRO A 68 11.03 -18.65 20.39
N SER A 69 10.14 -18.68 21.38
CA SER A 69 10.33 -18.15 22.73
C SER A 69 11.61 -18.75 23.34
N VAL A 70 12.69 -17.98 23.41
CA VAL A 70 13.90 -18.33 24.15
C VAL A 70 13.74 -17.82 25.57
N ALA A 71 13.55 -18.77 26.49
CA ALA A 71 13.55 -18.55 27.93
C ALA A 71 14.90 -17.96 28.37
N GLY A 72 14.83 -16.88 29.13
CA GLY A 72 15.99 -16.28 29.78
C GLY A 72 16.54 -17.18 30.88
N ASP A 73 17.84 -17.09 31.12
CA ASP A 73 18.42 -17.46 32.41
C ASP A 73 19.61 -16.53 32.74
N HIS A 74 19.78 -16.26 34.02
CA HIS A 74 20.50 -15.13 34.60
C HIS A 74 21.89 -15.55 35.11
N THR A 75 22.98 -14.79 34.89
CA THR A 75 24.05 -14.58 35.91
C THR A 75 25.19 -13.59 35.53
N HIS A 76 25.23 -12.48 36.28
CA HIS A 76 26.36 -11.70 36.85
C HIS A 76 27.39 -10.85 36.02
N PRO A 77 27.89 -9.69 36.55
CA PRO A 77 28.58 -8.59 35.84
C PRO A 77 30.06 -8.38 36.30
N PRO A 78 30.69 -7.18 36.16
CA PRO A 78 31.27 -6.54 34.96
C PRO A 78 32.80 -6.26 35.10
N ARG A 79 33.45 -5.76 34.02
CA ARG A 79 34.56 -4.75 33.92
C ARG A 79 35.53 -5.06 32.74
N PRO A 80 36.47 -4.17 32.34
CA PRO A 80 36.29 -2.76 31.96
C PRO A 80 37.00 -2.40 30.62
N ARG A 81 36.77 -1.16 30.20
CA ARG A 81 37.33 -0.34 29.12
C ARG A 81 38.77 -0.62 28.62
N SER A 82 38.94 -0.61 27.29
CA SER A 82 40.11 -0.07 26.56
C SER A 82 39.59 0.57 25.25
N SER A 83 39.63 1.89 25.07
CA SER A 83 40.74 2.76 24.64
C SER A 83 41.23 2.48 23.22
N GLY A 84 40.91 3.39 22.32
CA GLY A 84 41.41 3.53 20.95
C GLY A 84 40.60 4.62 20.24
N PHE A 85 40.71 5.89 20.63
CA PHE A 85 41.68 6.88 20.15
C PHE A 85 41.81 7.00 18.62
N SER A 86 41.50 8.22 18.16
CA SER A 86 41.96 8.90 16.92
C SER A 86 41.33 8.44 15.58
N ALA A 87 40.90 9.31 14.67
CA ALA A 87 41.22 10.72 14.46
C ALA A 87 40.09 11.48 13.74
N VAL A 88 39.88 12.72 14.17
CA VAL A 88 39.25 13.82 13.43
C VAL A 88 40.35 14.53 12.63
N ALA A 89 40.17 14.69 11.32
CA ALA A 89 40.81 15.71 10.46
C ALA A 89 39.93 15.81 9.19
N ARG A 90 39.23 16.91 8.86
CA ARG A 90 39.66 18.25 8.37
C ARG A 90 40.58 18.13 7.13
N GLU A 91 40.15 18.56 5.94
CA GLU A 91 40.29 19.91 5.36
C GLU A 91 39.35 19.97 4.12
N ARG A 92 38.31 20.82 4.01
CA ARG A 92 38.28 22.23 3.55
C ARG A 92 39.29 22.61 2.45
N ARG A 93 38.73 22.87 1.25
CA ARG A 93 39.13 23.81 0.17
C ARG A 93 40.61 24.11 -0.05
#